data_AF-A0A4R0QKN4-F1
#
_entry.id   AF-A0A4R0QKN4-F1
#
_cell.length_a   1.000
_cell.length_b   1.000
_cell.length_c   1.000
_cell.angle_alpha   90.00
_cell.angle_beta   90.00
_cell.angle_gamma   90.00
#
_symmetry.space_group_name_H-M   'P 1'
#
loop_
_entity.id
_entity.type
_entity.pdbx_description
1 polymer ?
#
loop_
_entity_poly.entity_id
_entity_poly.type
_entity_poly.pdbx_seq_one_letter_code
_entity_poly.pdbx_strand_id
1 'polypeptide(L)'
;MPNDYDTLRSELQRIKQHAPASGAEKFFMSEALRFNSVAGTVLQSFPETQQDIDSRIITHILARSLFENYFWLLYIFDDPSTVSNRFDELLNDFKSQYNKLYNEPLLPHKDKLELPDASWASLPRPKDINSMLAAIKNNYGDRCNYLYFVYRITSFDTHGKSLEPLFDESFNKNCNFPVLDLPKAFDLIANQYLVIWQTICPAK
;
A
#
# COMPACT_ATOMS: atom_id res chain seq x y z
N MET A 1 -3.94 -12.38 23.62
CA MET A 1 -3.62 -10.95 23.49
C MET A 1 -4.47 -10.42 22.34
N PRO A 2 -4.99 -9.18 22.38
CA PRO A 2 -5.58 -8.59 21.18
C PRO A 2 -4.54 -8.62 20.06
N ASN A 3 -4.97 -8.95 18.84
CA ASN A 3 -4.07 -8.91 17.70
C ASN A 3 -3.72 -7.43 17.38
N ASP A 4 -2.66 -7.19 16.62
CA ASP A 4 -2.18 -5.85 16.33
C ASP A 4 -3.22 -5.04 15.54
N TYR A 5 -4.02 -5.71 14.72
CA TYR A 5 -5.15 -5.09 14.02
C TYR A 5 -6.17 -4.44 14.97
N ASP A 6 -6.62 -5.18 15.99
CA ASP A 6 -7.55 -4.67 17.00
C ASP A 6 -6.95 -3.54 17.82
N THR A 7 -5.65 -3.63 18.11
CA THR A 7 -4.90 -2.58 18.81
C THR A 7 -4.84 -1.30 17.99
N LEU A 8 -4.47 -1.37 16.70
CA LEU A 8 -4.49 -0.23 15.79
C LEU A 8 -5.88 0.38 15.69
N ARG A 9 -6.92 -0.47 15.58
CA ARG A 9 -8.31 -0.03 15.53
C ARG A 9 -8.71 0.79 16.76
N SER A 10 -8.26 0.39 17.95
CA SER A 10 -8.50 1.13 19.20
C SER A 10 -7.82 2.51 19.23
N GLU A 11 -6.69 2.66 18.52
CA GLU A 11 -5.92 3.89 18.42
C GLU A 11 -6.46 4.88 17.37
N LEU A 12 -7.38 4.46 16.49
CA LEU A 12 -7.84 5.30 15.37
C LEU A 12 -8.46 6.63 15.80
N GLN A 13 -9.13 6.69 16.95
CA GLN A 13 -9.65 7.97 17.45
C GLN A 13 -8.54 8.94 17.83
N ARG A 14 -7.46 8.44 18.46
CA ARG A 14 -6.28 9.25 18.77
C ARG A 14 -5.57 9.70 17.50
N ILE A 15 -5.41 8.79 16.52
CA ILE A 15 -4.84 9.10 15.21
C ILE A 15 -5.67 10.19 14.52
N LYS A 16 -7.00 10.13 14.53
CA LYS A 16 -7.87 11.17 13.94
C LYS A 16 -7.76 12.53 14.61
N GLN A 17 -7.60 12.55 15.93
CA GLN A 17 -7.56 13.78 16.73
C GLN A 17 -6.18 14.43 16.78
N HIS A 18 -5.15 13.71 16.35
CA HIS A 18 -3.79 14.22 16.31
C HIS A 18 -3.66 15.38 15.32
N ALA A 19 -2.95 16.43 15.72
CA ALA A 19 -2.62 17.55 14.85
C ALA A 19 -1.29 17.25 14.14
N PRO A 20 -1.29 16.87 12.85
CA PRO A 20 -0.07 16.46 12.16
C PRO A 20 0.89 17.64 11.98
N ALA A 21 2.17 17.40 12.25
CA ALA A 21 3.25 18.37 12.06
C ALA A 21 3.78 18.40 10.62
N SER A 22 3.52 17.37 9.81
CA SER A 22 4.08 17.23 8.46
C SER A 22 3.11 16.63 7.43
N GLY A 23 3.47 16.72 6.15
CA GLY A 23 2.73 16.05 5.06
C GLY A 23 2.81 14.51 5.16
N ALA A 24 3.96 13.99 5.59
CA ALA A 24 4.16 12.55 5.81
C ALA A 24 3.22 12.02 6.91
N GLU A 25 3.04 12.75 8.00
CA GLU A 25 2.09 12.39 9.05
C GLU A 25 0.64 12.44 8.56
N LYS A 26 0.26 13.46 7.78
CA LYS A 26 -1.09 13.53 7.16
C LYS A 26 -1.35 12.32 6.27
N PHE A 27 -0.35 11.90 5.49
CA PHE A 27 -0.43 10.71 4.66
C PHE A 27 -0.58 9.44 5.51
N PHE A 28 0.26 9.24 6.53
CA PHE A 28 0.14 8.13 7.47
C PHE A 28 -1.25 8.05 8.11
N MET A 29 -1.75 9.16 8.67
CA MET A 29 -3.06 9.19 9.33
C MET A 29 -4.19 8.79 8.37
N SER A 30 -4.15 9.33 7.14
CA SER A 30 -5.16 9.01 6.12
C SER A 30 -5.09 7.54 5.71
N GLU A 31 -3.88 7.00 5.54
CA GLU A 31 -3.69 5.61 5.18
C GLU A 31 -4.05 4.65 6.33
N ALA A 32 -3.79 4.98 7.59
CA ALA A 32 -4.22 4.17 8.73
C ALA A 32 -5.76 4.00 8.77
N LEU A 33 -6.49 5.07 8.44
CA LEU A 33 -7.96 5.01 8.30
C LEU A 33 -8.39 4.18 7.10
N ARG A 34 -7.72 4.37 5.96
CA ARG A 34 -7.97 3.61 4.72
C ARG A 34 -7.73 2.12 4.92
N PHE A 35 -6.65 1.78 5.62
CA PHE A 35 -6.26 0.43 5.99
C PHE A 35 -7.32 -0.23 6.85
N ASN A 36 -7.72 0.39 7.98
CA ASN A 36 -8.77 -0.17 8.82
C ASN A 36 -10.10 -0.37 8.08
N SER A 37 -10.47 0.54 7.17
CA SER A 37 -11.68 0.39 6.37
C SER A 37 -11.61 -0.84 5.45
N VAL A 38 -10.54 -0.96 4.66
CA VAL A 38 -10.41 -2.04 3.67
C VAL A 38 -10.08 -3.38 4.33
N ALA A 39 -9.09 -3.43 5.21
CA ALA A 39 -8.73 -4.65 5.92
C ALA A 39 -9.91 -5.17 6.76
N GLY A 40 -10.63 -4.28 7.46
CA GLY A 40 -11.82 -4.65 8.22
C GLY A 40 -12.92 -5.24 7.34
N THR A 41 -13.14 -4.68 6.16
CA THR A 41 -14.10 -5.19 5.17
C THR A 41 -13.71 -6.59 4.68
N VAL A 42 -12.43 -6.80 4.38
CA VAL A 42 -11.91 -8.09 3.93
C VAL A 42 -12.04 -9.15 5.04
N LEU A 43 -11.61 -8.82 6.27
CA LEU A 43 -11.66 -9.74 7.41
C LEU A 43 -13.09 -10.16 7.79
N GLN A 44 -14.06 -9.24 7.67
CA GLN A 44 -15.45 -9.52 7.99
C GLN A 44 -16.16 -10.30 6.88
N SER A 45 -15.88 -9.97 5.62
CA SER A 45 -16.56 -10.57 4.46
C SER A 45 -15.94 -11.90 4.03
N PHE A 46 -14.65 -12.11 4.32
CA PHE A 46 -13.89 -13.30 3.93
C PHE A 46 -13.10 -13.85 5.13
N PRO A 47 -13.79 -14.46 6.11
CA PRO A 47 -13.18 -14.86 7.39
C PRO A 47 -12.24 -16.06 7.27
N GLU A 48 -12.27 -16.79 6.16
CA GLU A 48 -11.40 -17.95 5.94
C GLU A 48 -9.95 -17.49 5.66
N THR A 49 -9.02 -18.09 6.39
CA THR A 49 -7.58 -17.75 6.34
C THR A 49 -6.92 -18.14 5.01
N GLN A 50 -7.51 -19.09 4.29
CA GLN A 50 -7.10 -19.48 2.95
C GLN A 50 -8.19 -19.05 1.97
N GLN A 51 -7.92 -17.97 1.26
CA GLN A 51 -8.75 -17.52 0.16
C GLN A 51 -8.66 -18.55 -0.97
N ASP A 52 -9.76 -19.18 -1.35
CA ASP A 52 -9.84 -19.92 -2.61
C ASP A 52 -9.68 -18.98 -3.83
N ILE A 53 -9.77 -19.53 -5.05
CA ILE A 53 -9.66 -18.73 -6.28
C ILE A 53 -10.72 -17.63 -6.31
N ASP A 54 -11.94 -17.95 -5.92
CA ASP A 54 -13.09 -17.05 -6.02
C ASP A 54 -12.95 -15.85 -5.08
N SER A 55 -12.53 -16.11 -3.84
CA SER A 55 -12.29 -15.06 -2.86
C SER A 55 -11.06 -14.22 -3.19
N ARG A 56 -10.01 -14.81 -3.78
CA ARG A 56 -8.82 -14.09 -4.26
C ARG A 56 -9.14 -12.99 -5.25
N ILE A 57 -10.09 -13.23 -6.17
CA ILE A 57 -10.43 -12.30 -7.27
C ILE A 57 -10.74 -10.89 -6.74
N ILE A 58 -11.31 -10.78 -5.54
CA ILE A 58 -11.56 -9.49 -4.90
C ILE A 58 -10.54 -9.15 -3.81
N THR A 59 -10.17 -10.11 -2.97
CA THR A 59 -9.36 -9.81 -1.79
C THR A 59 -7.92 -9.48 -2.14
N HIS A 60 -7.34 -10.08 -3.20
CA HIS A 60 -6.02 -9.68 -3.67
C HIS A 60 -6.03 -8.29 -4.28
N ILE A 61 -7.10 -7.86 -4.96
CA ILE A 61 -7.22 -6.49 -5.49
C ILE A 61 -7.24 -5.48 -4.33
N LEU A 62 -8.05 -5.76 -3.31
CA LEU A 62 -8.12 -4.93 -2.12
C LEU A 62 -6.80 -4.92 -1.35
N ALA A 63 -6.16 -6.08 -1.16
CA ALA A 63 -4.86 -6.19 -0.51
C ALA A 63 -3.76 -5.47 -1.31
N ARG A 64 -3.74 -5.59 -2.65
CA ARG A 64 -2.81 -4.88 -3.53
C ARG A 64 -2.86 -3.37 -3.30
N SER A 65 -4.07 -2.82 -3.16
CA SER A 65 -4.27 -1.40 -2.89
C SER A 65 -3.64 -0.96 -1.55
N LEU A 66 -3.59 -1.85 -0.56
CA LEU A 66 -3.01 -1.59 0.77
C LEU A 66 -1.50 -1.77 0.78
N PHE A 67 -0.99 -2.81 0.11
CA PHE A 67 0.44 -3.13 0.11
C PHE A 67 1.31 -2.00 -0.41
N GLU A 68 0.89 -1.30 -1.46
CA GLU A 68 1.69 -0.22 -2.03
C GLU A 68 1.86 0.97 -1.07
N ASN A 69 0.78 1.42 -0.42
CA ASN A 69 0.87 2.47 0.58
C ASN A 69 1.60 2.01 1.84
N TYR A 70 1.44 0.74 2.24
CA TYR A 70 2.24 0.15 3.30
C TYR A 70 3.75 0.19 2.97
N PHE A 71 4.16 -0.15 1.75
CA PHE A 71 5.57 -0.07 1.36
C PHE A 71 6.08 1.37 1.31
N TRP A 72 5.26 2.32 0.89
CA TRP A 72 5.59 3.74 0.99
C TRP A 72 5.78 4.18 2.43
N LEU A 73 4.92 3.75 3.35
CA LEU A 73 5.06 4.08 4.77
C LEU A 73 6.29 3.44 5.39
N LEU A 74 6.60 2.19 5.06
CA LEU A 74 7.88 1.57 5.43
C LEU A 74 9.05 2.41 4.93
N TYR A 75 9.03 2.81 3.66
CA TYR A 75 10.11 3.62 3.09
C TYR A 75 10.21 4.99 3.75
N ILE A 76 9.12 5.73 3.87
CA ILE A 76 9.11 7.10 4.41
C ILE A 76 9.59 7.12 5.86
N PHE A 77 9.13 6.19 6.70
CA PHE A 77 9.38 6.21 8.14
C PHE A 77 10.55 5.30 8.59
N ASP A 78 11.30 4.69 7.67
CA ASP A 78 12.46 3.84 8.00
C ASP A 78 13.65 4.63 8.57
N ASP A 79 13.85 5.90 8.17
CA ASP A 79 14.88 6.78 8.75
C ASP A 79 14.31 8.19 9.01
N PRO A 80 14.20 8.63 10.28
CA PRO A 80 13.69 9.94 10.67
C PRO A 80 14.37 11.11 9.96
N SER A 81 15.66 10.99 9.62
CA SER A 81 16.42 12.06 8.95
C SER A 81 16.04 12.24 7.48
N THR A 82 15.32 11.28 6.90
CA THR A 82 14.96 11.29 5.46
C THR A 82 13.45 11.36 5.20
N VAL A 83 12.61 11.38 6.24
CA VAL A 83 11.13 11.37 6.13
C VAL A 83 10.61 12.41 5.14
N SER A 84 11.06 13.67 5.24
CA SER A 84 10.62 14.74 4.34
C SER A 84 10.99 14.44 2.89
N ASN A 85 12.25 14.08 2.64
CA ASN A 85 12.75 13.80 1.28
C ASN A 85 12.05 12.59 0.66
N ARG A 86 11.84 11.52 1.44
CA ARG A 86 11.13 10.31 0.98
C ARG A 86 9.65 10.57 0.75
N PHE A 87 9.02 11.45 1.54
CA PHE A 87 7.66 11.91 1.27
C PHE A 87 7.58 12.76 0.00
N ASP A 88 8.56 13.61 -0.26
CA ASP A 88 8.64 14.36 -1.51
C ASP A 88 8.78 13.43 -2.74
N GLU A 89 9.48 12.29 -2.61
CA GLU A 89 9.50 11.24 -3.65
C GLU A 89 8.07 10.71 -3.95
N LEU A 90 7.27 10.42 -2.92
CA LEU A 90 5.87 10.00 -3.09
C LEU A 90 5.03 11.11 -3.75
N LEU A 91 5.19 12.37 -3.33
CA LEU A 91 4.52 13.50 -3.97
C LEU A 91 4.90 13.64 -5.43
N ASN A 92 6.16 13.42 -5.79
CA ASN A 92 6.62 13.47 -7.17
C ASN A 92 6.02 12.33 -8.00
N ASP A 93 5.82 11.14 -7.44
CA ASP A 93 5.07 10.08 -8.12
C ASP A 93 3.64 10.54 -8.43
N PHE A 94 2.90 11.03 -7.43
CA PHE A 94 1.55 11.54 -7.61
C PHE A 94 1.49 12.61 -8.71
N LYS A 95 2.37 13.63 -8.64
CA LYS A 95 2.45 14.70 -9.64
C LYS A 95 2.74 14.17 -11.04
N SER A 96 3.64 13.18 -11.16
CA SER A 96 3.95 12.54 -12.43
C SER A 96 2.75 11.80 -13.01
N GLN A 97 2.04 10.99 -12.22
CA GLN A 97 0.87 10.25 -12.69
C GLN A 97 -0.29 11.20 -13.04
N TYR A 98 -0.55 12.21 -12.21
CA TYR A 98 -1.57 13.21 -12.48
C TYR A 98 -1.27 14.01 -13.75
N ASN A 99 -0.01 14.39 -13.97
CA ASN A 99 0.40 15.08 -15.20
C ASN A 99 0.22 14.19 -16.44
N LYS A 100 0.46 12.87 -16.35
CA LYS A 100 0.14 11.94 -17.45
C LYS A 100 -1.35 11.91 -17.74
N LEU A 101 -2.18 11.69 -16.70
CA LEU A 101 -3.63 11.68 -16.81
C LEU A 101 -4.14 12.97 -17.50
N TYR A 102 -3.71 14.14 -17.01
CA TYR A 102 -4.15 15.41 -17.56
C TYR A 102 -3.75 15.59 -19.03
N ASN A 103 -2.62 15.03 -19.46
CA ASN A 103 -2.12 15.12 -20.82
C ASN A 103 -2.63 14.01 -21.77
N GLU A 104 -3.53 13.14 -21.31
CA GLU A 104 -4.21 12.18 -22.18
C GLU A 104 -4.95 12.92 -23.32
N PRO A 105 -4.67 12.62 -24.61
CA PRO A 105 -5.16 13.42 -25.73
C PRO A 105 -6.68 13.59 -25.80
N LEU A 106 -7.42 12.58 -25.34
CA LEU A 106 -8.88 12.51 -25.39
C LEU A 106 -9.49 12.41 -24.00
N LEU A 107 -8.85 13.02 -22.99
CA LEU A 107 -9.34 12.96 -21.61
C LEU A 107 -10.76 13.56 -21.48
N PRO A 108 -11.78 12.74 -21.20
CA PRO A 108 -13.12 13.26 -20.97
C PRO A 108 -13.14 14.12 -19.71
N HIS A 109 -13.92 15.19 -19.71
CA HIS A 109 -14.10 16.09 -18.57
C HIS A 109 -12.80 16.73 -18.04
N LYS A 110 -11.81 16.94 -18.90
CA LYS A 110 -10.54 17.62 -18.54
C LYS A 110 -10.75 19.00 -17.92
N ASP A 111 -11.81 19.69 -18.31
CA ASP A 111 -12.27 20.97 -17.76
C ASP A 111 -12.67 20.91 -16.27
N LYS A 112 -12.90 19.71 -15.71
CA LYS A 112 -13.20 19.48 -14.29
C LYS A 112 -11.98 19.12 -13.45
N LEU A 113 -10.80 19.06 -14.07
CA LEU A 113 -9.55 18.74 -13.40
C LEU A 113 -8.73 20.01 -13.20
N GLU A 114 -8.01 20.07 -12.08
CA GLU A 114 -7.04 21.13 -11.83
C GLU A 114 -5.88 21.03 -12.80
N LEU A 115 -5.45 22.17 -13.35
CA LEU A 115 -4.31 22.25 -14.27
C LEU A 115 -3.01 21.92 -13.49
N PRO A 116 -2.22 20.91 -13.90
CA PRO A 116 -0.94 20.65 -13.26
C PRO A 116 0.06 21.79 -13.50
N ASP A 117 0.92 22.04 -12.51
CA ASP A 117 2.02 22.99 -12.65
C ASP A 117 3.01 22.50 -13.72
N ALA A 118 3.43 23.40 -14.62
CA ALA A 118 4.31 23.07 -15.73
C ALA A 118 5.67 22.48 -15.27
N SER A 119 6.14 22.82 -14.07
CA SER A 119 7.37 22.27 -13.48
C SER A 119 7.29 20.76 -13.22
N TRP A 120 6.09 20.19 -13.13
CA TRP A 120 5.91 18.75 -12.84
C TRP A 120 6.48 17.84 -13.91
N ALA A 121 6.61 18.32 -15.16
CA ALA A 121 7.23 17.58 -16.25
C ALA A 121 8.73 17.30 -16.04
N SER A 122 9.39 18.08 -15.16
CA SER A 122 10.83 17.99 -14.89
C SER A 122 11.17 17.31 -13.55
N LEU A 123 10.17 16.82 -12.82
CA LEU A 123 10.39 16.20 -11.52
C LEU A 123 11.19 14.89 -11.64
N PRO A 124 12.04 14.59 -10.64
CA PRO A 124 12.76 13.34 -10.61
C PRO A 124 11.77 12.17 -10.52
N ARG A 125 12.07 11.09 -11.24
CA ARG A 125 11.26 9.88 -11.21
C ARG A 125 11.42 9.20 -9.84
N PRO A 126 10.32 8.81 -9.17
CA PRO A 126 10.40 8.03 -7.94
C PRO A 126 11.02 6.65 -8.23
N LYS A 127 11.56 6.02 -7.18
CA LYS A 127 11.99 4.61 -7.25
C LYS A 127 10.80 3.72 -7.57
N ASP A 128 11.03 2.65 -8.33
CA ASP A 128 10.04 1.58 -8.40
C ASP A 128 9.93 0.85 -7.06
N ILE A 129 8.81 0.17 -6.81
CA ILE A 129 8.52 -0.50 -5.53
C ILE A 129 9.62 -1.48 -5.11
N ASN A 130 10.23 -2.23 -6.05
CA ASN A 130 11.29 -3.18 -5.70
C ASN A 130 12.56 -2.45 -5.26
N SER A 131 12.96 -1.40 -6.01
CA SER A 131 14.11 -0.55 -5.65
C SER A 131 13.89 0.19 -4.32
N MET A 132 12.66 0.65 -4.06
CA MET A 132 12.27 1.28 -2.80
C MET A 132 12.41 0.31 -1.62
N LEU A 133 11.88 -0.91 -1.75
CA LEU A 133 12.00 -1.95 -0.72
C LEU A 133 13.45 -2.45 -0.54
N ALA A 134 14.28 -2.40 -1.59
CA ALA A 134 15.69 -2.76 -1.51
C ALA A 134 16.54 -1.72 -0.77
N ALA A 135 16.03 -0.49 -0.63
CA ALA A 135 16.70 0.61 0.07
C ALA A 135 16.52 0.57 1.60
N ILE A 136 15.57 -0.22 2.10
CA ILE A 136 15.26 -0.35 3.53
C ILE A 136 15.61 -1.75 4.05
N LYS A 137 15.80 -1.85 5.37
CA LYS A 137 16.14 -3.11 6.05
C LYS A 137 15.17 -3.41 7.19
N ASN A 138 14.92 -4.69 7.43
CA ASN A 138 14.20 -5.12 8.63
C ASN A 138 15.12 -5.09 9.87
N ASN A 139 14.56 -5.40 11.04
CA ASN A 139 15.30 -5.44 12.30
C ASN A 139 16.42 -6.50 12.36
N TYR A 140 16.46 -7.43 11.39
CA TYR A 140 17.51 -8.43 11.25
C TYR A 140 18.62 -8.00 10.27
N GLY A 141 18.50 -6.82 9.64
CA GLY A 141 19.45 -6.29 8.67
C GLY A 141 19.23 -6.76 7.23
N ASP A 142 18.20 -7.57 6.97
CA ASP A 142 17.84 -8.03 5.63
C ASP A 142 17.08 -6.96 4.88
N ARG A 143 17.30 -6.86 3.57
CA ARG A 143 16.55 -5.94 2.69
C ARG A 143 15.10 -6.36 2.60
N CYS A 144 14.17 -5.41 2.57
CA CYS A 144 12.74 -5.71 2.53
C CYS A 144 12.20 -6.08 1.13
N ASN A 145 13.06 -6.15 0.09
CA ASN A 145 12.61 -6.46 -1.27
C ASN A 145 12.07 -7.89 -1.46
N TYR A 146 12.17 -8.77 -0.45
CA TYR A 146 11.42 -10.04 -0.44
C TYR A 146 9.89 -9.80 -0.45
N LEU A 147 9.41 -8.66 0.07
CA LEU A 147 7.99 -8.28 0.06
C LEU A 147 7.49 -7.94 -1.35
N TYR A 148 8.38 -7.68 -2.31
CA TYR A 148 7.96 -7.36 -3.68
C TYR A 148 7.17 -8.50 -4.34
N PHE A 149 7.35 -9.74 -3.89
CA PHE A 149 6.59 -10.88 -4.36
C PHE A 149 5.08 -10.75 -4.11
N VAL A 150 4.66 -10.29 -2.91
CA VAL A 150 3.22 -10.17 -2.59
C VAL A 150 2.55 -9.06 -3.42
N TYR A 151 3.30 -7.98 -3.69
CA TYR A 151 2.88 -6.94 -4.63
C TYR A 151 2.63 -7.49 -6.03
N ARG A 152 3.53 -8.35 -6.51
CA ARG A 152 3.45 -8.91 -7.86
C ARG A 152 2.33 -9.92 -8.02
N ILE A 153 2.14 -10.83 -7.08
CA ILE A 153 1.03 -11.79 -7.13
C ILE A 153 -0.30 -11.05 -7.19
N THR A 154 -0.52 -10.14 -6.24
CA THR A 154 -1.80 -9.42 -6.18
C THR A 154 -2.05 -8.48 -7.37
N SER A 155 -0.98 -8.05 -8.06
CA SER A 155 -1.09 -7.31 -9.32
C SER A 155 -1.59 -8.16 -10.49
N PHE A 156 -1.31 -9.46 -10.53
CA PHE A 156 -1.90 -10.33 -11.55
C PHE A 156 -3.41 -10.41 -11.40
N ASP A 157 -3.91 -10.59 -10.18
CA ASP A 157 -5.34 -10.60 -9.87
C ASP A 157 -6.02 -9.27 -10.23
N THR A 158 -5.36 -8.15 -9.91
CA THR A 158 -5.85 -6.79 -10.24
C THR A 158 -6.13 -6.59 -11.74
N HIS A 159 -5.43 -7.30 -12.61
CA HIS A 159 -5.59 -7.20 -14.06
C HIS A 159 -6.31 -8.39 -14.69
N GLY A 160 -6.90 -9.28 -13.89
CA GLY A 160 -7.53 -10.51 -14.39
C GLY A 160 -6.55 -11.47 -15.07
N LYS A 161 -5.24 -11.31 -14.84
CA LYS A 161 -4.19 -12.16 -15.42
C LYS A 161 -3.99 -13.47 -14.67
N SER A 162 -4.86 -13.74 -13.71
CA SER A 162 -4.87 -14.94 -12.87
C SER A 162 -6.14 -15.80 -13.08
N LEU A 163 -6.94 -15.49 -14.10
CA LEU A 163 -8.14 -16.25 -14.42
C LEU A 163 -7.77 -17.65 -14.95
N GLU A 164 -8.59 -18.64 -14.60
CA GLU A 164 -8.37 -20.06 -14.89
C GLU A 164 -8.05 -20.36 -16.37
N PRO A 165 -8.76 -19.79 -17.38
CA PRO A 165 -8.43 -20.07 -18.78
C PRO A 165 -7.01 -19.69 -19.18
N LEU A 166 -6.43 -18.63 -18.59
CA LEU A 166 -5.05 -18.23 -18.88
C LEU A 166 -4.05 -19.24 -18.30
N PHE A 167 -4.36 -19.84 -17.15
CA PHE A 167 -3.53 -20.86 -16.53
C PHE A 167 -3.61 -22.19 -17.30
N ASP A 168 -4.82 -22.62 -17.65
CA ASP A 168 -5.05 -23.87 -18.36
C ASP A 168 -4.33 -23.89 -19.71
N GLU A 169 -4.53 -22.85 -20.52
CA GLU A 169 -3.89 -22.72 -21.85
C GLU A 169 -2.37 -22.58 -21.76
N SER A 170 -1.84 -21.99 -20.68
CA SER A 170 -0.40 -21.78 -20.52
C SER A 170 0.34 -23.02 -20.04
N PHE A 171 -0.27 -23.82 -19.16
CA PHE A 171 0.44 -24.87 -18.42
C PHE A 171 -0.10 -26.29 -18.65
N ASN A 172 -1.23 -26.46 -19.33
CA ASN A 172 -1.88 -27.75 -19.58
C ASN A 172 -2.06 -28.59 -18.30
N LYS A 173 -2.30 -27.92 -17.16
CA LYS A 173 -2.54 -28.54 -15.86
C LYS A 173 -3.24 -27.53 -14.95
N ASN A 174 -3.93 -28.02 -13.93
CA ASN A 174 -4.48 -27.18 -12.87
C ASN A 174 -3.34 -26.43 -12.16
N CYS A 175 -3.34 -25.11 -12.33
CA CYS A 175 -2.36 -24.18 -11.81
C CYS A 175 -3.08 -23.04 -11.12
N ASN A 176 -2.46 -22.50 -10.07
CA ASN A 176 -3.02 -21.34 -9.39
C ASN A 176 -1.91 -20.44 -8.84
N PHE A 177 -2.19 -19.13 -8.71
CA PHE A 177 -1.31 -18.27 -7.91
C PHE A 177 -1.36 -18.66 -6.42
N PRO A 178 -0.27 -18.44 -5.68
CA PRO A 178 -0.27 -18.61 -4.23
C PRO A 178 -1.36 -17.78 -3.57
N VAL A 179 -2.07 -18.41 -2.64
CA VAL A 179 -3.04 -17.76 -1.76
C VAL A 179 -2.28 -17.06 -0.65
N LEU A 180 -2.62 -15.79 -0.38
CA LEU A 180 -2.03 -15.04 0.71
C LEU A 180 -2.85 -15.24 2.00
N ASP A 181 -2.14 -15.44 3.12
CA ASP A 181 -2.73 -15.35 4.46
C ASP A 181 -2.93 -13.87 4.81
N LEU A 182 -4.05 -13.31 4.32
CA LEU A 182 -4.38 -11.90 4.50
C LEU A 182 -4.62 -11.51 5.96
N PRO A 183 -5.27 -12.34 6.81
CA PRO A 183 -5.38 -12.04 8.23
C PRO A 183 -4.02 -11.80 8.89
N LYS A 184 -3.05 -12.68 8.63
CA LYS A 184 -1.69 -12.50 9.14
C LYS A 184 -0.99 -11.29 8.52
N ALA A 185 -1.14 -11.07 7.22
CA ALA A 185 -0.53 -9.92 6.55
C ALA A 185 -1.06 -8.59 7.10
N PHE A 186 -2.38 -8.48 7.34
CA PHE A 186 -2.99 -7.28 7.92
C PHE A 186 -2.57 -7.08 9.37
N ASP A 187 -2.42 -8.14 10.15
CA ASP A 187 -1.89 -8.03 11.50
C ASP A 187 -0.46 -7.44 11.52
N LEU A 188 0.41 -7.93 10.62
CA LEU A 188 1.77 -7.40 10.46
C LEU A 188 1.80 -5.94 10.00
N ILE A 189 0.91 -5.54 9.08
CA ILE A 189 0.78 -4.14 8.65
C ILE A 189 0.31 -3.27 9.82
N ALA A 190 -0.67 -3.75 10.59
CA ALA A 190 -1.19 -3.03 11.74
C ALA A 190 -0.11 -2.82 12.82
N ASN A 191 0.70 -3.85 13.08
CA ASN A 191 1.85 -3.75 13.97
C ASN A 191 2.80 -2.64 13.53
N GLN A 192 3.16 -2.62 12.25
CA GLN A 192 4.05 -1.59 11.73
C GLN A 192 3.43 -0.18 11.82
N TYR A 193 2.13 -0.05 11.58
CA TYR A 193 1.45 1.24 11.72
C TYR A 193 1.44 1.71 13.17
N LEU A 194 1.31 0.80 14.14
CA LEU A 194 1.46 1.13 15.56
C LEU A 194 2.88 1.60 15.90
N VAL A 195 3.92 0.97 15.33
CA VAL A 195 5.31 1.41 15.50
C VAL A 195 5.54 2.81 14.95
N ILE A 196 5.04 3.09 13.74
CA ILE A 196 5.10 4.44 13.14
C ILE A 196 4.33 5.44 14.03
N TRP A 197 3.13 5.05 14.48
CA TRP A 197 2.31 5.90 15.34
C TRP A 197 2.99 6.27 16.65
N GLN A 198 3.66 5.31 17.31
CA GLN A 198 4.42 5.56 18.54
C GLN A 198 5.60 6.52 18.32
N THR A 199 6.14 6.58 17.10
CA THR A 199 7.20 7.52 16.74
C THR A 199 6.65 8.94 16.55
N ILE A 200 5.45 9.06 15.96
CA ILE A 200 4.76 10.35 15.73
C ILE A 200 4.17 10.90 17.05
N CYS A 201 3.57 10.04 17.86
CA CYS A 201 2.91 10.40 19.11
C CYS A 201 3.30 9.41 20.22
N PRO A 202 4.47 9.60 20.86
CA PRO A 202 4.90 8.78 21.97
C PRO A 202 3.87 8.81 23.10
N ALA A 203 3.59 7.66 23.71
CA ALA A 203 2.82 7.63 24.94
C ALA A 203 3.58 8.44 26.01
N LYS A 204 2.88 9.37 26.67
CA LYS A 204 3.42 10.12 27.80
C LYS A 204 3.59 9.23 29.02
#